data_AF-A0A7S1Y7A1-F1
#
_entry.id   AF-A0A7S1Y7A1-F1
#
_cell.length_a   1.000
_cell.length_b   1.000
_cell.length_c   1.000
_cell.angle_alpha   90.00
_cell.angle_beta   90.00
_cell.angle_gamma   90.00
#
_symmetry.space_group_name_H-M   'P 1'
#
loop_
_entity.id
_entity.type
_entity.pdbx_description
1 polymer ?
#
loop_
_entity_poly.entity_id
_entity_poly.type
_entity_poly.pdbx_seq_one_letter_code
_entity_poly.pdbx_strand_id
1 'polypeptide(L)'
;DGHSYEEGYLDKMIACEKELYKSLMDELGTAATSEKIRAIVMDPTASHTFSRIVYKVLKGNKHRVLQTQNLLAIGIMFQKTDDWRRNFMERFRKDVITGDPNYRVEVLLNNTESSIEVDMTYSGDTFFVHKLVKAVENMEKTTGLVADMRDIKGGLYVEDPDWEWSHFFLPEDWDQTSPLEQYMSQVPLGYQTVFQLEPKRAKDKLTVSKAKLTEALKSALSDVKSVYFPDRRDMKKAKYHIKTGMGDGVIILAFWQGGSCVLLWDGRKHIDINLFTYVENKELAQEVETKFKNQFSTKLETKLCDVQPRGFGRVVNFAYDIGPQSLPHWAKFKK
;
A
#
# COMPACT_ATOMS: atom_id res chain seq x y z
N ASP A 1 31.05 31.50 15.83
CA ASP A 1 32.52 31.46 15.85
C ASP A 1 33.08 31.55 14.45
N GLY A 2 33.62 32.73 14.12
CA GLY A 2 34.23 33.02 12.83
C GLY A 2 35.62 32.41 12.78
N HIS A 3 35.80 31.36 11.97
CA HIS A 3 37.12 30.89 11.61
C HIS A 3 37.80 31.94 10.73
N SER A 4 38.80 32.62 11.28
CA SER A 4 39.81 33.31 10.50
C SER A 4 40.46 32.28 9.57
N TYR A 5 40.18 32.37 8.28
CA TYR A 5 40.90 31.58 7.29
C TYR A 5 42.35 32.05 7.31
N GLU A 6 43.26 31.21 7.84
CA GLU A 6 44.70 31.47 7.77
C GLU A 6 45.08 31.70 6.30
N GLU A 7 45.71 32.85 6.03
CA GLU A 7 46.35 33.13 4.73
C GLU A 7 47.28 31.96 4.38
N GLY A 8 47.10 31.38 3.19
CA GLY A 8 47.90 30.24 2.70
C GLY A 8 47.31 28.85 2.96
N TYR A 9 46.12 28.73 3.59
CA TYR A 9 45.45 27.43 3.75
C TYR A 9 45.15 26.72 2.41
N LEU A 10 44.73 27.49 1.40
CA LEU A 10 44.43 26.97 0.07
C LEU A 10 45.70 26.42 -0.62
N ASP A 11 46.81 27.12 -0.51
CA ASP A 11 48.08 26.71 -1.11
C ASP A 11 48.60 25.41 -0.48
N LYS A 12 48.46 25.26 0.85
CA LYS A 12 48.76 24.00 1.55
C LYS A 12 47.89 22.84 1.06
N MET A 13 46.59 23.08 0.85
CA MET A 13 45.71 22.05 0.28
C MET A 13 46.13 21.66 -1.14
N ILE A 14 46.45 22.63 -2.00
CA ILE A 14 46.89 22.36 -3.39
C ILE A 14 48.22 21.61 -3.41
N ALA A 15 49.16 21.96 -2.53
CA ALA A 15 50.43 21.24 -2.39
C ALA A 15 50.19 19.78 -1.99
N CYS A 16 49.32 19.55 -1.00
CA CYS A 16 48.95 18.20 -0.56
C CYS A 16 48.21 17.40 -1.65
N GLU A 17 47.32 18.03 -2.42
CA GLU A 17 46.66 17.39 -3.57
C GLU A 17 47.69 16.91 -4.62
N LYS A 18 48.71 17.72 -4.92
CA LYS A 18 49.79 17.38 -5.85
C LYS A 18 50.69 16.26 -5.31
N GLU A 19 51.06 16.34 -4.03
CA GLU A 19 51.89 15.34 -3.38
C GLU A 19 51.17 13.98 -3.33
N LEU A 20 49.91 13.96 -2.89
CA LEU A 20 49.10 12.74 -2.86
C LEU A 20 48.96 12.12 -4.25
N TYR A 21 48.65 12.92 -5.27
CA TYR A 21 48.56 12.42 -6.64
C TYR A 21 49.90 11.84 -7.11
N LYS A 22 51.02 12.51 -6.83
CA LYS A 22 52.35 12.01 -7.17
C LYS A 22 52.62 10.67 -6.48
N SER A 23 52.40 10.57 -5.17
CA SER A 23 52.57 9.31 -4.43
C SER A 23 51.71 8.18 -5.01
N LEU A 24 50.45 8.46 -5.36
CA LEU A 24 49.59 7.46 -6.00
C LEU A 24 50.14 7.00 -7.36
N MET A 25 50.66 7.91 -8.18
CA MET A 25 51.22 7.56 -9.49
C MET A 25 52.57 6.85 -9.38
N ASP A 26 53.39 7.21 -8.39
CA ASP A 26 54.66 6.55 -8.11
C ASP A 26 54.41 5.07 -7.69
N GLU A 27 53.37 4.81 -6.90
CA GLU A 27 52.97 3.44 -6.49
C GLU A 27 52.29 2.64 -7.60
N LEU A 28 51.42 3.25 -8.42
CA LEU A 28 50.71 2.54 -9.49
C LEU A 28 51.57 2.27 -10.73
N GLY A 29 52.76 2.88 -10.80
CA GLY A 29 53.70 2.76 -11.91
C GLY A 29 53.27 3.48 -13.19
N THR A 30 54.22 3.67 -14.11
CA THR A 30 54.02 4.40 -15.38
C THR A 30 53.57 3.54 -16.56
N ALA A 31 53.43 2.22 -16.38
CA ALA A 31 53.16 1.29 -17.46
C ALA A 31 51.68 1.25 -17.87
N ALA A 32 51.43 1.18 -19.18
CA ALA A 32 50.10 1.12 -19.82
C ALA A 32 49.25 -0.13 -19.50
N THR A 33 49.76 -1.02 -18.63
CA THR A 33 49.06 -2.19 -18.06
C THR A 33 48.69 -1.97 -16.58
N SER A 34 48.54 -0.70 -16.19
CA SER A 34 48.54 -0.21 -14.80
C SER A 34 47.60 -0.99 -13.87
N GLU A 35 48.15 -1.51 -12.77
CA GLU A 35 47.35 -1.86 -11.61
C GLU A 35 46.52 -0.65 -11.21
N LYS A 36 45.22 -0.85 -11.00
CA LYS A 36 44.30 0.21 -10.60
C LYS A 36 43.80 -0.07 -9.19
N ILE A 37 43.48 1.00 -8.46
CA ILE A 37 42.92 0.86 -7.13
C ILE A 37 41.53 0.22 -7.23
N ARG A 38 41.35 -0.88 -6.50
CA ARG A 38 40.09 -1.64 -6.38
C ARG A 38 39.41 -1.48 -5.02
N ALA A 39 40.15 -1.00 -4.02
CA ALA A 39 39.63 -0.81 -2.68
C ALA A 39 40.15 0.50 -2.08
N ILE A 40 39.27 1.24 -1.41
CA ILE A 40 39.61 2.43 -0.65
C ILE A 40 39.03 2.25 0.75
N VAL A 41 39.88 2.36 1.76
CA VAL A 41 39.45 2.26 3.16
C VAL A 41 39.75 3.59 3.83
N MET A 42 38.70 4.26 4.30
CA MET A 42 38.81 5.44 5.15
C MET A 42 38.89 4.99 6.60
N ASP A 43 40.12 5.00 7.11
CA ASP A 43 40.39 4.71 8.51
C ASP A 43 39.74 5.78 9.43
N PRO A 44 39.31 5.41 10.65
CA PRO A 44 38.72 6.34 11.62
C PRO A 44 39.61 7.51 12.04
N THR A 45 40.94 7.42 11.85
CA THR A 45 41.87 8.52 12.09
C THR A 45 41.92 9.55 10.95
N ALA A 46 41.33 9.24 9.79
CA ALA A 46 41.32 10.14 8.64
C ALA A 46 40.50 11.40 8.94
N SER A 47 41.11 12.56 8.72
CA SER A 47 40.46 13.85 8.93
C SER A 47 39.51 14.21 7.77
N HIS A 48 38.50 15.03 8.06
CA HIS A 48 37.60 15.56 7.04
C HIS A 48 38.33 16.38 5.96
N THR A 49 39.42 17.08 6.31
CA THR A 49 40.22 17.82 5.33
C THR A 49 40.93 16.87 4.37
N PHE A 50 41.51 15.79 4.88
CA PHE A 50 42.19 14.80 4.05
C PHE A 50 41.21 14.07 3.11
N SER A 51 40.01 13.70 3.58
CA SER A 51 39.00 13.05 2.74
C SER A 51 38.54 13.94 1.57
N ARG A 52 38.47 15.26 1.77
CA ARG A 52 38.19 16.22 0.69
C ARG A 52 39.30 16.26 -0.37
N ILE A 53 40.56 16.18 0.06
CA ILE A 53 41.73 16.12 -0.84
C ILE A 53 41.69 14.82 -1.65
N VAL A 54 41.50 13.67 -0.97
CA VAL A 54 41.35 12.36 -1.62
C VAL A 54 40.21 12.37 -2.62
N TYR A 55 39.03 12.86 -2.24
CA TYR A 55 37.87 12.96 -3.13
C TYR A 55 38.19 13.76 -4.41
N LYS A 56 38.83 14.93 -4.28
CA LYS A 56 39.18 15.76 -5.43
C LYS A 56 40.17 15.09 -6.37
N VAL A 57 41.23 14.51 -5.82
CA VAL A 57 42.26 13.81 -6.59
C VAL A 57 41.63 12.65 -7.37
N LEU A 58 40.80 11.85 -6.70
CA LEU A 58 40.14 10.69 -7.30
C LEU A 58 39.07 11.10 -8.33
N LYS A 59 38.26 12.13 -8.05
CA LYS A 59 37.26 12.63 -9.00
C LYS A 59 37.90 13.13 -10.30
N GLY A 60 38.99 13.89 -10.19
CA GLY A 60 39.70 14.45 -11.34
C GLY A 60 40.44 13.40 -12.18
N ASN A 61 40.87 12.30 -11.56
CA ASN A 61 41.76 11.31 -12.18
C ASN A 61 41.18 9.88 -12.22
N LYS A 62 39.87 9.72 -12.03
CA LYS A 62 39.22 8.41 -11.85
C LYS A 62 39.58 7.35 -12.91
N HIS A 63 39.65 7.71 -14.18
CA HIS A 63 39.94 6.76 -15.25
C HIS A 63 41.38 6.22 -15.23
N ARG A 64 42.31 7.01 -14.68
CA ARG A 64 43.73 6.67 -14.57
C ARG A 64 44.03 5.88 -13.30
N VAL A 65 43.42 6.28 -12.19
CA VAL A 65 43.76 5.76 -10.85
C VAL A 65 42.85 4.63 -10.41
N LEU A 66 41.57 4.67 -10.77
CA LEU A 66 40.54 3.78 -10.23
C LEU A 66 40.09 2.73 -11.24
N GLN A 67 39.89 1.52 -10.76
CA GLN A 67 39.12 0.52 -11.50
C GLN A 67 37.65 0.88 -11.35
N THR A 68 36.97 1.27 -12.41
CA THR A 68 35.57 1.74 -12.31
C THR A 68 34.58 0.59 -12.06
N GLN A 69 34.97 -0.65 -12.37
CA GLN A 69 34.21 -1.88 -12.09
C GLN A 69 34.86 -2.66 -10.95
N ASN A 70 34.06 -3.17 -10.00
CA ASN A 70 34.53 -3.89 -8.82
C ASN A 70 35.36 -3.01 -7.87
N LEU A 71 34.96 -1.74 -7.70
CA LEU A 71 35.55 -0.82 -6.75
C LEU A 71 34.79 -0.86 -5.43
N LEU A 72 35.49 -1.10 -4.33
CA LEU A 72 34.96 -1.03 -2.97
C LEU A 72 35.50 0.19 -2.24
N ALA A 73 34.64 1.06 -1.75
CA ALA A 73 35.00 2.12 -0.80
C ALA A 73 34.35 1.83 0.55
N ILE A 74 35.10 1.91 1.64
CA ILE A 74 34.61 1.65 3.01
C ILE A 74 34.99 2.83 3.89
N GLY A 75 34.06 3.26 4.74
CA GLY A 75 34.25 4.28 5.76
C GLY A 75 33.75 3.77 7.09
N ILE A 76 34.65 3.77 8.08
CA ILE A 76 34.35 3.27 9.43
C ILE A 76 34.08 4.47 10.35
N MET A 77 33.01 4.39 11.13
CA MET A 77 32.55 5.44 12.03
C MET A 77 32.38 4.86 13.44
N PHE A 78 33.09 5.45 14.40
CA PHE A 78 32.97 5.10 15.82
C PHE A 78 32.15 6.13 16.59
N GLN A 79 32.06 7.37 16.08
CA GLN A 79 31.40 8.47 16.77
C GLN A 79 30.35 9.13 15.88
N LYS A 80 29.30 9.69 16.48
CA LYS A 80 28.26 10.43 15.75
C LYS A 80 28.79 11.67 15.03
N THR A 81 29.92 12.22 15.46
CA THR A 81 30.58 13.37 14.82
C THR A 81 31.18 13.03 13.44
N ASP A 82 31.23 11.74 13.08
CA ASP A 82 31.80 11.25 11.82
C ASP A 82 30.81 11.21 10.65
N ASP A 83 29.63 11.84 10.78
CA ASP A 83 28.59 11.89 9.73
C ASP A 83 29.10 12.41 8.37
N TRP A 84 30.21 13.15 8.35
CA TRP A 84 30.87 13.56 7.11
C TRP A 84 31.35 12.38 6.26
N ARG A 85 31.65 11.21 6.87
CA ARG A 85 32.04 9.99 6.14
C ARG A 85 30.88 9.43 5.32
N ARG A 86 29.65 9.51 5.85
CA ARG A 86 28.45 9.17 5.08
C ARG A 86 28.30 10.04 3.83
N ASN A 87 28.48 11.34 4.03
CA ASN A 87 28.43 12.31 2.93
C ASN A 87 29.56 12.08 1.91
N PHE A 88 30.74 11.68 2.38
CA PHE A 88 31.83 11.27 1.50
C PHE A 88 31.44 10.06 0.67
N MET A 89 30.90 8.98 1.28
CA MET A 89 30.52 7.77 0.54
C MET A 89 29.42 8.04 -0.48
N GLU A 90 28.40 8.84 -0.13
CA GLU A 90 27.36 9.25 -1.07
C GLU A 90 27.92 10.06 -2.26
N ARG A 91 28.84 10.99 -1.99
CA ARG A 91 29.52 11.76 -3.04
C ARG A 91 30.43 10.88 -3.88
N PHE A 92 31.13 9.94 -3.26
CA PHE A 92 31.99 8.98 -3.95
C PHE A 92 31.17 8.13 -4.92
N ARG A 93 30.03 7.61 -4.44
CA ARG A 93 29.04 6.89 -5.25
C ARG A 93 28.58 7.71 -6.44
N LYS A 94 28.19 8.98 -6.25
CA LYS A 94 27.60 9.81 -7.32
C LYS A 94 28.62 10.38 -8.31
N ASP A 95 29.76 10.85 -7.82
CA ASP A 95 30.71 11.64 -8.62
C ASP A 95 31.88 10.82 -9.17
N VAL A 96 32.30 9.79 -8.43
CA VAL A 96 33.47 8.98 -8.76
C VAL A 96 33.05 7.71 -9.48
N ILE A 97 32.08 6.97 -8.93
CA ILE A 97 31.54 5.74 -9.50
C ILE A 97 30.29 6.05 -10.35
N THR A 98 30.50 6.56 -11.56
CA THR A 98 29.39 7.04 -12.40
C THR A 98 28.65 5.96 -13.19
N GLY A 99 28.96 4.66 -13.00
CA GLY A 99 28.35 3.56 -13.76
C GLY A 99 27.64 2.56 -12.86
N ASP A 100 26.48 2.08 -13.31
CA ASP A 100 25.72 1.02 -12.66
C ASP A 100 26.21 -0.40 -13.06
N PRO A 101 26.02 -1.41 -12.21
CA PRO A 101 25.36 -1.34 -10.91
C PRO A 101 26.28 -0.72 -9.84
N ASN A 102 25.74 0.23 -9.07
CA ASN A 102 26.46 0.92 -8.01
C ASN A 102 25.61 0.99 -6.73
N TYR A 103 26.12 0.40 -5.64
CA TYR A 103 25.42 0.27 -4.37
C TYR A 103 26.12 1.08 -3.31
N ARG A 104 25.35 1.67 -2.40
CA ARG A 104 25.84 2.14 -1.11
C ARG A 104 25.05 1.48 0.00
N VAL A 105 25.74 1.06 1.05
CA VAL A 105 25.13 0.39 2.18
C VAL A 105 25.66 0.92 3.49
N GLU A 106 24.75 1.12 4.42
CA GLU A 106 25.03 1.44 5.81
C GLU A 106 24.77 0.20 6.67
N VAL A 107 25.84 -0.33 7.28
CA VAL A 107 25.78 -1.47 8.20
C VAL A 107 26.15 -0.99 9.60
N LEU A 108 25.27 -1.19 10.57
CA LEU A 108 25.56 -0.99 11.98
C LEU A 108 25.95 -2.34 12.60
N LEU A 109 27.15 -2.41 13.16
CA LEU A 109 27.60 -3.53 13.97
C LEU A 109 27.46 -3.13 15.43
N ASN A 110 26.67 -3.86 16.22
CA ASN A 110 26.43 -3.56 17.63
C ASN A 110 26.71 -4.76 18.53
N ASN A 111 27.08 -4.45 19.78
CA ASN A 111 27.03 -5.38 20.90
C ASN A 111 26.42 -4.64 22.12
N THR A 112 26.54 -5.22 23.31
CA THR A 112 25.99 -4.63 24.55
C THR A 112 26.69 -3.36 25.01
N GLU A 113 27.92 -3.10 24.54
CA GLU A 113 28.81 -2.06 25.07
C GLU A 113 29.18 -0.97 24.05
N SER A 114 29.19 -1.29 22.76
CA SER A 114 29.64 -0.42 21.69
C SER A 114 28.90 -0.67 20.38
N SER A 115 28.92 0.34 19.51
CA SER A 115 28.45 0.23 18.14
C SER A 115 29.47 0.83 17.18
N ILE A 116 29.64 0.17 16.04
CA ILE A 116 30.49 0.59 14.95
C ILE A 116 29.59 0.69 13.74
N GLU A 117 29.66 1.81 13.03
CA GLU A 117 28.95 1.96 11.79
C GLU A 117 29.93 1.90 10.62
N VAL A 118 29.56 1.12 9.61
CA VAL A 118 30.33 0.92 8.39
C VAL A 118 29.46 1.38 7.23
N ASP A 119 29.88 2.46 6.57
CA ASP A 119 29.29 2.91 5.31
C ASP A 119 30.20 2.45 4.17
N MET A 120 29.64 1.76 3.18
CA MET A 120 30.40 1.25 2.06
C MET A 120 29.71 1.54 0.74
N THR A 121 30.50 1.72 -0.32
CA THR A 121 30.02 1.83 -1.69
C THR A 121 30.72 0.80 -2.54
N TYR A 122 29.97 0.06 -3.36
CA TYR A 122 30.51 -0.99 -4.22
C TYR A 122 29.94 -0.93 -5.64
N SER A 123 30.78 -1.15 -6.65
CA SER A 123 30.40 -1.09 -8.07
C SER A 123 30.63 -2.40 -8.82
N GLY A 124 29.85 -2.63 -9.88
CA GLY A 124 30.13 -3.64 -10.89
C GLY A 124 29.62 -5.06 -10.64
N ASP A 125 28.80 -5.28 -9.62
CA ASP A 125 28.30 -6.61 -9.25
C ASP A 125 26.79 -6.62 -8.97
N THR A 126 26.03 -7.23 -9.87
CA THR A 126 24.57 -7.36 -9.74
C THR A 126 24.13 -8.24 -8.57
N PHE A 127 25.01 -9.10 -8.05
CA PHE A 127 24.74 -9.96 -6.90
C PHE A 127 25.30 -9.41 -5.59
N PHE A 128 25.65 -8.12 -5.55
CA PHE A 128 26.24 -7.49 -4.38
C PHE A 128 25.42 -7.70 -3.10
N VAL A 129 24.09 -7.47 -3.14
CA VAL A 129 23.22 -7.62 -1.95
C VAL A 129 23.29 -9.05 -1.39
N HIS A 130 23.27 -10.06 -2.25
CA HIS A 130 23.40 -11.46 -1.83
C HIS A 130 24.76 -11.75 -1.20
N LYS A 131 25.85 -11.22 -1.78
CA LYS A 131 27.20 -11.37 -1.23
C LYS A 131 27.37 -10.61 0.09
N LEU A 132 26.74 -9.45 0.21
CA LEU A 132 26.74 -8.66 1.44
C LEU A 132 26.05 -9.41 2.57
N VAL A 133 24.86 -9.98 2.33
CA VAL A 133 24.15 -10.79 3.34
C VAL A 133 25.06 -11.92 3.84
N LYS A 134 25.71 -12.67 2.93
CA LYS A 134 26.67 -13.71 3.31
C LYS A 134 27.87 -13.18 4.09
N ALA A 135 28.40 -12.01 3.70
CA ALA A 135 29.51 -11.39 4.40
C ALA A 135 29.11 -10.99 5.83
N VAL A 136 27.91 -10.42 5.99
CA VAL A 136 27.33 -10.05 7.27
C VAL A 136 27.12 -11.28 8.15
N GLU A 137 26.49 -12.33 7.65
CA GLU A 137 26.31 -13.60 8.38
C GLU A 137 27.65 -14.19 8.85
N ASN A 138 28.69 -14.12 8.02
CA ASN A 138 30.03 -14.59 8.38
C ASN A 138 30.68 -13.69 9.44
N MET A 139 30.47 -12.38 9.38
CA MET A 139 30.95 -11.45 10.41
C MET A 139 30.28 -11.70 11.75
N GLU A 140 28.97 -11.89 11.79
CA GLU A 140 28.23 -12.19 13.02
C GLU A 140 28.73 -13.51 13.65
N LYS A 141 28.90 -14.55 12.83
CA LYS A 141 29.45 -15.85 13.29
C LYS A 141 30.87 -15.75 13.85
N THR A 142 31.71 -14.90 13.25
CA THR A 142 33.14 -14.81 13.60
C THR A 142 33.37 -13.88 14.79
N THR A 143 32.64 -12.77 14.85
CA THR A 143 32.89 -11.68 15.83
C THR A 143 31.92 -11.72 17.01
N GLY A 144 30.77 -12.38 16.87
CA GLY A 144 29.69 -12.34 17.86
C GLY A 144 28.95 -11.00 17.92
N LEU A 145 29.29 -10.04 17.04
CA LEU A 145 28.54 -8.79 16.89
C LEU A 145 27.24 -9.07 16.15
N VAL A 146 26.20 -8.31 16.47
CA VAL A 146 24.95 -8.31 15.71
C VAL A 146 25.05 -7.22 14.65
N ALA A 147 24.64 -7.54 13.42
CA ALA A 147 24.73 -6.63 12.29
C ALA A 147 23.33 -6.22 11.81
N ASP A 148 23.11 -4.93 11.72
CA ASP A 148 21.86 -4.32 11.28
C ASP A 148 22.11 -3.49 10.02
N MET A 149 21.54 -3.94 8.89
CA MET A 149 21.59 -3.22 7.62
C MET A 149 20.53 -2.11 7.62
N ARG A 150 20.96 -0.86 7.75
CA ARG A 150 20.07 0.28 7.93
C ARG A 150 19.54 0.87 6.63
N ASP A 151 20.40 0.96 5.63
CA ASP A 151 20.09 1.64 4.37
C ASP A 151 20.86 1.00 3.22
N ILE A 152 20.19 0.80 2.08
CA ILE A 152 20.77 0.31 0.84
C ILE A 152 20.28 1.24 -0.27
N LYS A 153 21.22 1.93 -0.94
CA LYS A 153 20.93 2.84 -2.06
C LYS A 153 21.58 2.36 -3.34
N GLY A 154 20.93 2.65 -4.46
CA GLY A 154 21.42 2.29 -5.79
C GLY A 154 21.02 0.88 -6.16
N GLY A 155 21.79 0.26 -7.07
CA GLY A 155 21.39 -1.01 -7.67
C GLY A 155 20.11 -0.87 -8.48
N LEU A 156 19.95 0.25 -9.19
CA LEU A 156 18.89 0.36 -10.19
C LEU A 156 18.97 -0.90 -11.06
N TYR A 157 17.83 -1.59 -11.19
CA TYR A 157 17.73 -2.66 -12.16
C TYR A 157 18.22 -2.07 -13.47
N VAL A 158 19.30 -2.65 -14.03
CA VAL A 158 19.72 -2.33 -15.39
C VAL A 158 18.45 -2.48 -16.19
N GLU A 159 18.00 -1.40 -16.82
CA GLU A 159 16.88 -1.43 -17.74
C GLU A 159 17.20 -2.58 -18.68
N ASP A 160 16.43 -3.66 -18.55
CA ASP A 160 16.67 -4.84 -19.35
C ASP A 160 16.48 -4.34 -20.80
N PRO A 161 17.52 -4.39 -21.66
CA PRO A 161 17.43 -3.82 -22.99
C PRO A 161 16.36 -4.52 -23.84
N ASP A 162 15.96 -5.73 -23.43
CA ASP A 162 14.84 -6.50 -23.99
C ASP A 162 13.52 -6.24 -23.25
N TRP A 163 13.51 -5.41 -22.20
CA TRP A 163 12.30 -4.95 -21.50
C TRP A 163 11.56 -3.95 -22.37
N GLU A 164 10.67 -4.47 -23.20
CA GLU A 164 9.70 -3.66 -23.92
C GLU A 164 8.77 -2.98 -22.91
N TRP A 165 8.88 -1.65 -22.81
CA TRP A 165 7.92 -0.83 -22.08
C TRP A 165 6.52 -1.17 -22.58
N SER A 166 5.74 -1.83 -21.71
CA SER A 166 4.34 -2.21 -21.88
C SER A 166 4.03 -3.23 -22.99
N HIS A 167 4.24 -4.52 -22.71
CA HIS A 167 3.22 -5.47 -23.15
C HIS A 167 1.92 -5.06 -22.45
N PHE A 168 1.04 -4.37 -23.17
CA PHE A 168 -0.29 -4.07 -22.67
C PHE A 168 -1.03 -5.40 -22.56
N PHE A 169 -1.04 -5.97 -21.36
CA PHE A 169 -1.80 -7.17 -21.08
C PHE A 169 -3.28 -6.86 -21.31
N LEU A 170 -3.81 -7.40 -22.40
CA LEU A 170 -5.24 -7.40 -22.64
C LEU A 170 -5.89 -8.40 -21.67
N PRO A 171 -7.19 -8.28 -21.35
CA PRO A 171 -7.89 -9.27 -20.55
C PRO A 171 -7.70 -10.71 -21.02
N GLU A 172 -7.48 -10.92 -22.33
CA GLU A 172 -7.23 -12.21 -22.98
C GLU A 172 -5.82 -12.79 -22.75
N ASP A 173 -4.90 -12.01 -22.19
CA ASP A 173 -3.56 -12.45 -21.82
C ASP A 173 -3.52 -13.06 -20.40
N TRP A 174 -4.61 -12.89 -19.64
CA TRP A 174 -4.78 -13.49 -18.33
C TRP A 174 -5.52 -14.83 -18.42
N ASP A 175 -5.24 -15.75 -17.49
CA ASP A 175 -6.04 -16.96 -17.34
C ASP A 175 -7.46 -16.60 -16.86
N GLN A 176 -8.43 -16.79 -17.74
CA GLN A 176 -9.83 -16.48 -17.49
C GLN A 176 -10.62 -17.65 -16.89
N THR A 177 -10.00 -18.84 -16.73
CA THR A 177 -10.67 -20.07 -16.29
C THR A 177 -11.27 -19.91 -14.89
N SER A 178 -10.45 -19.58 -13.90
CA SER A 178 -10.91 -19.43 -12.51
C SER A 178 -11.94 -18.29 -12.35
N PRO A 179 -11.74 -17.07 -12.92
CA PRO A 179 -12.77 -16.03 -12.90
C PRO A 179 -14.08 -16.45 -13.57
N LEU A 180 -14.02 -17.22 -14.67
CA LEU A 180 -15.21 -17.66 -15.38
C LEU A 180 -15.96 -18.74 -14.63
N GLU A 181 -15.28 -19.76 -14.10
CA GLU A 181 -15.90 -20.75 -13.23
C GLU A 181 -16.58 -20.08 -12.03
N GLN A 182 -15.89 -19.12 -11.43
CA GLN A 182 -16.43 -18.30 -10.35
C GLN A 182 -17.68 -17.53 -10.80
N TYR A 183 -17.68 -16.90 -11.97
CA TYR A 183 -18.82 -16.18 -12.54
C TYR A 183 -20.02 -17.10 -12.80
N MET A 184 -19.78 -18.26 -13.41
CA MET A 184 -20.82 -19.24 -13.76
C MET A 184 -21.41 -19.95 -12.52
N SER A 185 -20.65 -20.01 -11.42
CA SER A 185 -21.10 -20.62 -10.17
C SER A 185 -22.07 -19.75 -9.36
N GLN A 186 -22.26 -18.48 -9.73
CA GLN A 186 -23.05 -17.53 -8.96
C GLN A 186 -24.54 -17.79 -9.11
N VAL A 187 -25.24 -17.87 -7.99
CA VAL A 187 -26.70 -18.00 -7.97
C VAL A 187 -27.28 -16.97 -7.01
N PRO A 188 -27.79 -15.82 -7.52
CA PRO A 188 -28.49 -14.84 -6.70
C PRO A 188 -29.84 -15.43 -6.29
N LEU A 189 -30.05 -15.55 -4.99
CA LEU A 189 -31.26 -16.09 -4.36
C LEU A 189 -32.09 -15.01 -3.66
N GLY A 190 -31.58 -13.79 -3.54
CA GLY A 190 -32.33 -12.73 -2.91
C GLY A 190 -31.67 -11.38 -3.01
N TYR A 191 -32.42 -10.40 -2.54
CA TYR A 191 -32.15 -8.99 -2.65
C TYR A 191 -32.42 -8.35 -1.30
N GLN A 192 -31.38 -7.76 -0.72
CA GLN A 192 -31.47 -7.09 0.57
C GLN A 192 -31.30 -5.59 0.35
N THR A 193 -32.20 -4.80 0.92
CA THR A 193 -32.10 -3.34 0.96
C THR A 193 -32.17 -2.87 2.39
N VAL A 194 -31.19 -2.07 2.80
CA VAL A 194 -31.10 -1.47 4.12
C VAL A 194 -31.28 0.03 3.99
N PHE A 195 -32.35 0.55 4.58
CA PHE A 195 -32.67 1.97 4.62
C PHE A 195 -32.35 2.52 6.01
N GLN A 196 -31.66 3.65 6.06
CA GLN A 196 -31.50 4.47 7.25
C GLN A 196 -32.34 5.74 7.10
N LEU A 197 -33.37 5.87 7.93
CA LEU A 197 -34.35 6.96 7.87
C LEU A 197 -34.20 7.90 9.07
N GLU A 198 -34.21 9.21 8.80
CA GLU A 198 -34.14 10.26 9.80
C GLU A 198 -35.08 11.43 9.44
N PRO A 199 -35.45 12.31 10.39
CA PRO A 199 -36.16 13.54 10.07
C PRO A 199 -35.38 14.42 9.10
N LYS A 200 -36.08 14.95 8.10
CA LYS A 200 -35.49 15.82 7.06
C LYS A 200 -34.77 17.05 7.60
N ARG A 201 -35.20 17.58 8.75
CA ARG A 201 -34.49 18.66 9.44
C ARG A 201 -34.01 18.15 10.78
N ALA A 202 -32.74 18.42 11.10
CA ALA A 202 -32.13 17.98 12.37
C ALA A 202 -32.87 18.50 13.62
N LYS A 203 -33.55 19.65 13.51
CA LYS A 203 -34.34 20.25 14.58
C LYS A 203 -35.71 19.59 14.78
N ASP A 204 -36.21 18.87 13.79
CA ASP A 204 -37.51 18.20 13.88
C ASP A 204 -37.39 17.07 14.89
N LYS A 205 -38.32 17.05 15.86
CA LYS A 205 -38.45 15.94 16.79
C LYS A 205 -39.29 14.86 16.10
N LEU A 206 -38.75 13.65 16.07
CA LEU A 206 -39.47 12.48 15.58
C LEU A 206 -40.45 12.04 16.67
N THR A 207 -41.67 12.56 16.65
CA THR A 207 -42.71 12.17 17.60
C THR A 207 -43.35 10.87 17.14
N VAL A 208 -42.77 9.74 17.54
CA VAL A 208 -43.23 8.43 17.10
C VAL A 208 -43.37 7.48 18.29
N SER A 209 -44.45 6.71 18.28
CA SER A 209 -44.68 5.64 19.26
C SER A 209 -44.37 4.28 18.64
N LYS A 210 -44.05 3.29 19.49
CA LYS A 210 -43.85 1.89 19.09
C LYS A 210 -45.05 1.34 18.30
N ALA A 211 -46.26 1.73 18.71
CA ALA A 211 -47.51 1.38 18.02
C ALA A 211 -47.57 2.00 16.62
N LYS A 212 -47.18 3.27 16.46
CA LYS A 212 -47.18 3.94 15.17
C LYS A 212 -46.17 3.35 14.19
N LEU A 213 -44.96 3.01 14.65
CA LEU A 213 -43.96 2.30 13.82
C LEU A 213 -44.49 0.96 13.33
N THR A 214 -45.13 0.21 14.23
CA THR A 214 -45.73 -1.09 13.91
C THR A 214 -46.84 -0.96 12.87
N GLU A 215 -47.77 -0.01 13.07
CA GLU A 215 -48.84 0.28 12.12
C GLU A 215 -48.29 0.73 10.77
N ALA A 216 -47.30 1.62 10.79
CA ALA A 216 -46.68 2.14 9.58
C ALA A 216 -46.00 1.03 8.76
N LEU A 217 -45.26 0.14 9.41
CA LEU A 217 -44.65 -1.02 8.75
C LEU A 217 -45.71 -1.97 8.21
N LYS A 218 -46.77 -2.26 8.99
CA LYS A 218 -47.89 -3.11 8.57
C LYS A 218 -48.57 -2.57 7.33
N SER A 219 -48.92 -1.28 7.31
CA SER A 219 -49.53 -0.63 6.14
C SER A 219 -48.56 -0.61 4.95
N ALA A 220 -47.28 -0.29 5.18
CA ALA A 220 -46.29 -0.26 4.11
C ALA A 220 -46.15 -1.62 3.40
N LEU A 221 -46.12 -2.72 4.16
CA LEU A 221 -46.03 -4.08 3.63
C LEU A 221 -47.37 -4.59 3.06
N SER A 222 -48.52 -4.19 3.62
CA SER A 222 -49.83 -4.62 3.12
C SER A 222 -50.23 -3.97 1.81
N ASP A 223 -49.85 -2.70 1.62
CA ASP A 223 -50.42 -1.89 0.56
C ASP A 223 -49.62 -1.94 -0.74
N VAL A 224 -48.44 -2.57 -0.74
CA VAL A 224 -47.56 -2.72 -1.92
C VAL A 224 -48.34 -3.19 -3.15
N LYS A 225 -48.18 -2.46 -4.26
CA LYS A 225 -48.84 -2.70 -5.55
C LYS A 225 -47.88 -3.22 -6.63
N SER A 226 -46.56 -3.23 -6.38
CA SER A 226 -45.52 -3.57 -7.35
C SER A 226 -45.92 -4.71 -8.28
N VAL A 227 -45.86 -4.42 -9.58
CA VAL A 227 -46.52 -5.20 -10.62
C VAL A 227 -45.86 -6.56 -10.84
N TYR A 228 -44.57 -6.67 -10.48
CA TYR A 228 -43.66 -7.73 -10.89
C TYR A 228 -43.51 -8.89 -9.89
N PHE A 229 -44.28 -8.91 -8.79
CA PHE A 229 -44.31 -10.06 -7.88
C PHE A 229 -45.50 -10.96 -8.20
N PRO A 230 -45.30 -12.19 -8.71
CA PRO A 230 -46.40 -13.12 -8.94
C PRO A 230 -47.08 -13.56 -7.63
N ASP A 231 -46.37 -13.52 -6.49
CA ASP A 231 -46.93 -13.85 -5.16
C ASP A 231 -47.03 -12.64 -4.21
N ARG A 232 -47.69 -11.57 -4.67
CA ARG A 232 -48.06 -10.40 -3.82
C ARG A 232 -48.84 -10.77 -2.57
N ARG A 233 -49.45 -11.97 -2.54
CA ARG A 233 -50.37 -12.43 -1.50
C ARG A 233 -49.68 -12.72 -0.18
N ASP A 234 -48.35 -12.88 -0.17
CA ASP A 234 -47.65 -13.33 1.02
C ASP A 234 -47.17 -12.20 1.92
N MET A 235 -46.78 -11.04 1.37
CA MET A 235 -46.40 -9.88 2.20
C MET A 235 -47.55 -9.38 3.08
N LYS A 236 -48.79 -9.41 2.55
CA LYS A 236 -50.00 -9.09 3.33
C LYS A 236 -50.24 -10.05 4.50
N LYS A 237 -49.72 -11.28 4.41
CA LYS A 237 -49.81 -12.32 5.43
C LYS A 237 -48.59 -12.35 6.35
N ALA A 238 -47.76 -11.30 6.32
CA ALA A 238 -46.57 -11.25 7.15
C ALA A 238 -46.93 -11.45 8.63
N LYS A 239 -46.14 -12.28 9.31
CA LYS A 239 -46.21 -12.49 10.75
C LYS A 239 -45.26 -11.52 11.43
N TYR A 240 -45.77 -10.79 12.42
CA TYR A 240 -45.03 -9.73 13.11
C TYR A 240 -44.63 -10.19 14.52
N HIS A 241 -43.35 -10.01 14.86
CA HIS A 241 -42.83 -10.19 16.20
C HIS A 241 -42.23 -8.87 16.68
N ILE A 242 -42.77 -8.35 17.78
CA ILE A 242 -42.32 -7.07 18.34
C ILE A 242 -41.53 -7.39 19.60
N LYS A 243 -40.29 -6.91 19.66
CA LYS A 243 -39.43 -7.01 20.84
C LYS A 243 -39.24 -5.62 21.43
N THR A 244 -39.64 -5.49 22.69
CA THR A 244 -39.49 -4.30 23.52
C THR A 244 -38.64 -4.66 24.76
N GLY A 245 -38.13 -3.66 25.48
CA GLY A 245 -37.37 -3.86 26.73
C GLY A 245 -36.02 -3.17 26.79
N MET A 246 -35.56 -2.55 25.70
CA MET A 246 -34.33 -1.74 25.65
C MET A 246 -34.68 -0.26 25.52
N GLY A 247 -34.96 0.39 26.66
CA GLY A 247 -35.35 1.81 26.71
C GLY A 247 -36.57 2.15 25.84
N ASP A 248 -36.48 3.30 25.17
CA ASP A 248 -37.55 3.80 24.29
C ASP A 248 -37.57 3.12 22.92
N GLY A 249 -36.53 2.36 22.56
CA GLY A 249 -36.42 1.69 21.26
C GLY A 249 -37.38 0.51 21.05
N VAL A 250 -37.41 0.02 19.81
CA VAL A 250 -38.17 -1.17 19.40
C VAL A 250 -37.48 -1.91 18.25
N ILE A 251 -37.58 -3.24 18.27
CA ILE A 251 -37.27 -4.11 17.13
C ILE A 251 -38.57 -4.75 16.67
N ILE A 252 -38.86 -4.64 15.38
CA ILE A 252 -40.04 -5.24 14.74
C ILE A 252 -39.54 -6.18 13.64
N LEU A 253 -39.86 -7.45 13.77
CA LEU A 253 -39.56 -8.48 12.78
C LEU A 253 -40.85 -8.83 12.04
N ALA A 254 -40.82 -8.79 10.71
CA ALA A 254 -41.91 -9.23 9.85
C ALA A 254 -41.41 -10.34 8.92
N PHE A 255 -42.10 -11.48 8.90
CA PHE A 255 -41.73 -12.64 8.08
C PHE A 255 -42.89 -13.06 7.18
N TRP A 256 -42.61 -13.34 5.91
CA TRP A 256 -43.56 -13.94 4.96
C TRP A 256 -42.83 -14.97 4.09
N GLN A 257 -43.57 -15.69 3.25
CA GLN A 257 -42.99 -16.75 2.40
C GLN A 257 -41.95 -16.22 1.40
N GLY A 258 -42.06 -14.95 1.01
CA GLY A 258 -41.19 -14.30 0.03
C GLY A 258 -40.00 -13.52 0.61
N GLY A 259 -39.83 -13.48 1.94
CA GLY A 259 -38.77 -12.68 2.55
C GLY A 259 -39.03 -12.26 4.00
N SER A 260 -38.28 -11.25 4.44
CA SER A 260 -38.36 -10.70 5.79
C SER A 260 -38.09 -9.21 5.81
N CYS A 261 -38.64 -8.51 6.80
CA CYS A 261 -38.33 -7.11 7.05
C CYS A 261 -38.04 -6.93 8.55
N VAL A 262 -36.91 -6.29 8.85
CA VAL A 262 -36.49 -5.98 10.21
C VAL A 262 -36.44 -4.46 10.35
N LEU A 263 -37.24 -3.92 11.25
CA LEU A 263 -37.23 -2.51 11.60
C LEU A 263 -36.59 -2.35 12.99
N LEU A 264 -35.60 -1.46 13.08
CA LEU A 264 -34.96 -1.04 14.32
C LEU A 264 -35.24 0.46 14.53
N TRP A 265 -35.59 0.83 15.74
CA TRP A 265 -35.65 2.24 16.15
C TRP A 265 -34.94 2.43 17.47
N ASP A 266 -34.07 3.44 17.52
CA ASP A 266 -33.21 3.77 18.66
C ASP A 266 -33.95 4.45 19.83
N GLY A 267 -35.25 4.73 19.68
CA GLY A 267 -36.03 5.51 20.65
C GLY A 267 -35.92 7.02 20.46
N ARG A 268 -35.19 7.48 19.44
CA ARG A 268 -34.96 8.89 19.14
C ARG A 268 -35.31 9.18 17.68
N LYS A 269 -34.32 9.44 16.84
CA LYS A 269 -34.51 10.00 15.48
C LYS A 269 -34.23 8.98 14.38
N HIS A 270 -33.65 7.84 14.71
CA HIS A 270 -33.02 6.97 13.72
C HIS A 270 -33.79 5.68 13.59
N ILE A 271 -34.28 5.41 12.38
CA ILE A 271 -35.02 4.20 12.04
C ILE A 271 -34.27 3.47 10.93
N ASP A 272 -33.86 2.23 11.20
CA ASP A 272 -33.30 1.34 10.21
C ASP A 272 -34.34 0.32 9.74
N ILE A 273 -34.41 0.11 8.44
CA ILE A 273 -35.28 -0.90 7.82
C ILE A 273 -34.42 -1.79 6.95
N ASN A 274 -34.26 -3.04 7.35
CA ASN A 274 -33.61 -4.08 6.57
C ASN A 274 -34.68 -4.97 5.92
N LEU A 275 -34.90 -4.76 4.62
CA LEU A 275 -35.84 -5.50 3.79
C LEU A 275 -35.10 -6.55 2.97
N PHE A 276 -35.49 -7.81 3.10
CA PHE A 276 -34.97 -8.93 2.32
C PHE A 276 -36.10 -9.60 1.54
N THR A 277 -35.88 -9.84 0.24
CA THR A 277 -36.80 -10.55 -0.65
C THR A 277 -36.06 -11.60 -1.48
N TYR A 278 -36.68 -12.75 -1.74
CA TYR A 278 -36.06 -13.78 -2.59
C TYR A 278 -35.99 -13.42 -4.07
N VAL A 279 -36.82 -12.47 -4.51
CA VAL A 279 -36.78 -11.94 -5.86
C VAL A 279 -36.21 -10.54 -5.82
N GLU A 280 -35.28 -10.29 -6.73
CA GLU A 280 -34.71 -8.98 -6.98
C GLU A 280 -35.76 -8.02 -7.55
N ASN A 281 -36.08 -6.98 -6.78
CA ASN A 281 -37.08 -5.99 -7.17
C ASN A 281 -36.81 -4.66 -6.48
N LYS A 282 -36.15 -3.75 -7.19
CA LYS A 282 -35.79 -2.43 -6.67
C LYS A 282 -37.02 -1.55 -6.44
N GLU A 283 -38.00 -1.64 -7.32
CA GLU A 283 -39.24 -0.86 -7.27
C GLU A 283 -40.07 -1.22 -6.03
N LEU A 284 -40.07 -2.51 -5.64
CA LEU A 284 -40.71 -3.00 -4.43
C LEU A 284 -40.11 -2.36 -3.18
N ALA A 285 -38.77 -2.35 -3.08
CA ALA A 285 -38.09 -1.77 -1.94
C ALA A 285 -38.39 -0.27 -1.81
N GLN A 286 -38.32 0.47 -2.93
CA GLN A 286 -38.67 1.89 -3.00
C GLN A 286 -40.15 2.15 -2.65
N GLU A 287 -41.06 1.27 -3.08
CA GLU A 287 -42.49 1.39 -2.76
C GLU A 287 -42.74 1.20 -1.26
N VAL A 288 -42.13 0.17 -0.64
CA VAL A 288 -42.22 -0.07 0.81
C VAL A 288 -41.69 1.13 1.58
N GLU A 289 -40.51 1.63 1.21
CA GLU A 289 -39.89 2.79 1.83
C GLU A 289 -40.77 4.04 1.72
N THR A 290 -41.30 4.32 0.52
CA THR A 290 -42.17 5.48 0.26
C THR A 290 -43.45 5.39 1.08
N LYS A 291 -44.09 4.21 1.10
CA LYS A 291 -45.31 3.99 1.88
C LYS A 291 -45.06 4.13 3.37
N PHE A 292 -43.95 3.60 3.87
CA PHE A 292 -43.56 3.74 5.26
C PHE A 292 -43.37 5.22 5.64
N LYS A 293 -42.59 5.98 4.86
CA LYS A 293 -42.34 7.41 5.12
C LYS A 293 -43.64 8.24 5.13
N ASN A 294 -44.59 7.91 4.26
CA ASN A 294 -45.88 8.61 4.16
C ASN A 294 -46.81 8.40 5.37
N GLN A 295 -46.49 7.49 6.30
CA GLN A 295 -47.28 7.25 7.52
C GLN A 295 -46.98 8.26 8.63
N PHE A 296 -45.97 9.11 8.45
CA PHE A 296 -45.52 10.07 9.45
C PHE A 296 -45.81 11.50 8.98
N SER A 297 -46.30 12.33 9.90
CA SER A 297 -46.48 13.77 9.66
C SER A 297 -45.14 14.50 9.55
N THR A 298 -44.16 14.07 10.36
CA THR A 298 -42.76 14.49 10.22
C THR A 298 -42.19 13.87 8.96
N LYS A 299 -41.67 14.71 8.05
CA LYS A 299 -41.05 14.26 6.82
C LYS A 299 -39.76 13.50 7.14
N LEU A 300 -39.80 12.18 6.97
CA LEU A 300 -38.62 11.34 7.00
C LEU A 300 -37.87 11.43 5.67
N GLU A 301 -36.55 11.37 5.72
CA GLU A 301 -35.68 11.24 4.56
C GLU A 301 -34.69 10.08 4.76
N THR A 302 -34.25 9.54 3.65
CA THR A 302 -33.33 8.41 3.61
C THR A 302 -31.93 8.95 3.56
N LYS A 303 -31.20 8.76 4.67
CA LYS A 303 -29.80 9.20 4.80
C LYS A 303 -28.86 8.24 4.11
N LEU A 304 -29.16 6.97 4.20
CA LEU A 304 -28.37 5.89 3.62
C LEU A 304 -29.31 4.81 3.07
N CYS A 305 -28.95 4.29 1.90
CA CYS A 305 -29.61 3.17 1.27
C CYS A 305 -28.50 2.24 0.76
N ASP A 306 -28.39 1.06 1.36
CA ASP A 306 -27.46 0.03 0.92
C ASP A 306 -28.25 -1.13 0.31
N VAL A 307 -27.73 -1.67 -0.79
CA VAL A 307 -28.38 -2.75 -1.54
C VAL A 307 -27.35 -3.85 -1.73
N GLN A 308 -27.71 -5.08 -1.35
CA GLN A 308 -26.81 -6.21 -1.36
C GLN A 308 -27.50 -7.43 -1.99
N PRO A 309 -26.86 -8.12 -2.95
CA PRO A 309 -27.34 -9.40 -3.41
C PRO A 309 -27.09 -10.47 -2.33
N ARG A 310 -27.96 -11.48 -2.30
CA ARG A 310 -27.82 -12.66 -1.45
C ARG A 310 -27.89 -13.89 -2.30
N GLY A 311 -27.09 -14.90 -1.99
CA GLY A 311 -26.97 -16.10 -2.82
C GLY A 311 -25.81 -16.98 -2.42
N PHE A 312 -25.41 -17.88 -3.32
CA PHE A 312 -24.25 -18.74 -3.16
C PHE A 312 -23.33 -18.68 -4.39
N GLY A 313 -22.13 -19.24 -4.25
CA GLY A 313 -21.07 -19.18 -5.26
C GLY A 313 -19.95 -18.19 -4.94
N ARG A 314 -19.50 -18.11 -3.67
CA ARG A 314 -18.50 -17.15 -3.15
C ARG A 314 -18.92 -15.69 -3.35
N VAL A 315 -18.52 -15.04 -4.44
CA VAL A 315 -18.92 -13.67 -4.80
C VAL A 315 -20.26 -13.74 -5.53
N VAL A 316 -21.27 -13.03 -5.02
CA VAL A 316 -22.61 -13.01 -5.60
C VAL A 316 -22.89 -11.62 -6.16
N ASN A 317 -23.24 -11.54 -7.44
CA ASN A 317 -23.72 -10.31 -8.08
C ASN A 317 -25.25 -10.29 -8.15
N PHE A 318 -25.82 -9.15 -8.54
CA PHE A 318 -27.25 -9.05 -8.81
C PHE A 318 -27.65 -9.89 -10.02
N ALA A 319 -28.91 -10.33 -10.07
CA ALA A 319 -29.43 -11.13 -11.17
C ALA A 319 -29.36 -10.36 -12.50
N TYR A 320 -29.54 -9.03 -12.48
CA TYR A 320 -29.40 -8.22 -13.68
C TYR A 320 -27.94 -8.06 -14.15
N ASP A 321 -26.95 -8.19 -13.26
CA ASP A 321 -25.53 -8.08 -13.61
C ASP A 321 -25.00 -9.35 -14.31
N ILE A 322 -25.55 -10.51 -13.94
CA ILE A 322 -25.17 -11.80 -14.54
C ILE A 322 -26.00 -12.14 -15.78
N GLY A 323 -27.16 -11.49 -15.95
CA GLY A 323 -28.06 -11.74 -17.07
C GLY A 323 -28.52 -13.21 -17.16
N PRO A 324 -29.09 -13.63 -18.29
CA PRO A 324 -29.45 -15.03 -18.52
C PRO A 324 -28.21 -15.88 -18.82
N GLN A 325 -27.39 -16.19 -17.80
CA GLN A 325 -26.23 -17.12 -17.83
C GLN A 325 -25.41 -17.08 -19.15
N SER A 326 -25.26 -15.90 -19.74
CA SER A 326 -24.51 -15.71 -20.96
C SER A 326 -23.04 -15.54 -20.62
N LEU A 327 -22.16 -16.02 -21.49
CA LEU A 327 -20.73 -15.75 -21.34
C LEU A 327 -20.50 -14.23 -21.24
N PRO A 328 -19.80 -13.76 -20.20
CA PRO A 328 -19.54 -12.35 -20.05
C PRO A 328 -18.58 -11.88 -21.15
N HIS A 329 -18.71 -10.62 -21.58
CA HIS A 329 -17.93 -10.05 -22.69
C HIS A 329 -16.41 -10.12 -22.52
N TRP A 330 -15.93 -10.21 -21.28
CA TRP A 330 -14.52 -10.36 -20.96
C TRP A 330 -14.03 -11.81 -21.11
N ALA A 331 -14.90 -12.82 -21.03
CA ALA A 331 -14.56 -14.22 -21.18
C ALA A 331 -14.42 -14.60 -22.66
N LYS A 332 -13.26 -14.31 -23.25
CA LYS A 332 -12.95 -14.66 -24.63
C LYS A 332 -12.02 -15.88 -24.64
N PHE A 333 -12.56 -17.02 -25.08
CA PHE A 333 -11.73 -18.17 -25.37
C PHE A 333 -10.91 -17.89 -26.64
N LYS A 334 -9.58 -17.98 -26.55
CA LYS A 334 -8.72 -18.07 -27.74
C LYS A 334 -9.17 -19.32 -28.50
N LYS A 335 -9.63 -19.13 -29.75
CA LYS A 335 -10.04 -20.22 -30.64
C LYS A 335 -8.87 -21.11 -31.02
#